data_AF-K7RZS1-F1
#
_entry.id   AF-K7RZS1-F1
#
_cell.length_a   1.000
_cell.length_b   1.000
_cell.length_c   1.000
_cell.angle_alpha   90.00
_cell.angle_beta   90.00
_cell.angle_gamma   90.00
#
_symmetry.space_group_name_H-M   'P 1'
#
loop_
_entity.id
_entity.type
_entity.pdbx_description
1 polymer ?
#
loop_
_entity_poly.entity_id
_entity_poly.type
_entity_poly.pdbx_seq_one_letter_code
_entity_poly.pdbx_strand_id
1 'polypeptide(L)'
;EEAIKDVDVSGVLRYRYDTGTFDKNWGTPNSNLNDSKQDHKYRAQVNFSAAIADNFKAFVQFDYNAADGGYGDNEIKNDQKGLFVRQLYLTYTNEDVATSVIAGKQQLNTIWTDNGIDGLVGTGVKVVNKSIDGLTLAAFAVDSFMKKEQISDLVGANRSAFNVDSIGNLYGAAAIGSYDIAGGQFNPQLWLAYWDQVAFFYALDASYSTTIFDGINWTLEGAYLGNSLDSELDNPQHANGNLFAL
;
A
#
# COMPACT_ATOMS: atom_id res chain seq x y z
N GLU A 1 -23.04 25.68 -2.77
CA GLU A 1 -22.12 25.99 -3.88
C GLU A 1 -20.78 26.50 -3.38
N GLU A 2 -20.74 27.46 -2.46
CA GLU A 2 -19.47 27.95 -1.88
C GLU A 2 -18.65 26.87 -1.14
N ALA A 3 -19.28 25.95 -0.41
CA ALA A 3 -18.59 24.94 0.39
C ALA A 3 -17.81 23.86 -0.40
N ILE A 4 -18.03 23.73 -1.71
CA ILE A 4 -17.30 22.77 -2.56
C ILE A 4 -16.12 23.41 -3.30
N LYS A 5 -15.93 24.74 -3.19
CA LYS A 5 -14.83 25.44 -3.86
C LYS A 5 -13.46 25.06 -3.30
N ASP A 6 -13.40 24.78 -2.00
CA ASP A 6 -12.17 24.39 -1.29
C ASP A 6 -12.00 22.87 -1.19
N VAL A 7 -12.72 22.11 -2.02
CA VAL A 7 -12.74 20.65 -2.00
C VAL A 7 -12.26 20.08 -3.32
N ASP A 8 -11.12 19.39 -3.28
CA ASP A 8 -10.62 18.57 -4.38
C ASP A 8 -11.24 17.17 -4.32
N VAL A 9 -11.67 16.65 -5.48
CA VAL A 9 -12.23 15.30 -5.61
C VAL A 9 -11.42 14.48 -6.60
N SER A 10 -11.10 13.24 -6.23
CA SER A 10 -10.49 12.24 -7.12
C SER A 10 -11.03 10.85 -6.83
N GLY A 11 -10.72 9.86 -7.66
CA GLY A 11 -11.22 8.52 -7.44
C GLY A 11 -10.87 7.52 -8.53
N VAL A 12 -11.35 6.29 -8.34
CA VAL A 12 -11.19 5.18 -9.28
C VAL A 12 -12.49 4.39 -9.35
N LEU A 13 -12.86 3.97 -10.56
CA LEU A 13 -13.87 2.95 -10.80
C LEU A 13 -13.21 1.80 -11.57
N ARG A 14 -13.26 0.59 -11.01
CA ARG A 14 -12.69 -0.61 -11.61
C ARG A 14 -13.72 -1.72 -11.63
N TYR A 15 -13.96 -2.25 -12.83
CA TYR A 15 -14.70 -3.48 -13.06
C TYR A 15 -13.75 -4.57 -13.53
N ARG A 16 -13.92 -5.80 -13.02
CA ARG A 16 -13.21 -6.99 -13.49
C ARG A 16 -14.20 -8.13 -13.70
N TYR A 17 -14.00 -8.86 -14.79
CA TYR A 17 -14.61 -10.16 -14.99
C TYR A 17 -13.52 -11.21 -14.91
N ASP A 18 -13.52 -11.98 -13.82
CA ASP A 18 -12.45 -12.93 -13.53
C ASP A 18 -12.96 -14.37 -13.60
N THR A 19 -12.19 -15.25 -14.24
CA THR A 19 -12.42 -16.69 -14.22
C THR A 19 -11.10 -17.42 -14.03
N GLY A 20 -11.04 -18.24 -12.99
CA GLY A 20 -9.91 -19.12 -12.69
C GLY A 20 -10.32 -20.58 -12.74
N THR A 21 -9.60 -21.38 -13.52
CA THR A 21 -9.80 -22.83 -13.60
C THR A 21 -8.51 -23.56 -13.28
N PHE A 22 -8.58 -24.55 -12.40
CA PHE A 22 -7.45 -25.41 -12.06
C PHE A 22 -7.73 -26.81 -12.58
N ASP A 23 -6.70 -27.45 -13.13
CA ASP A 23 -6.81 -28.86 -13.47
C ASP A 23 -6.90 -29.72 -12.18
N LYS A 24 -7.35 -30.96 -12.31
CA LYS A 24 -7.50 -31.89 -11.19
C LYS A 24 -6.16 -32.32 -10.56
N ASN A 25 -5.05 -32.11 -11.26
CA ASN A 25 -3.70 -32.50 -10.82
C ASN A 25 -2.94 -31.34 -10.16
N TRP A 26 -3.50 -30.12 -10.16
CA TRP A 26 -2.90 -28.90 -9.61
C TRP A 26 -2.76 -28.95 -8.07
N GLY A 27 -3.46 -29.87 -7.41
CA GLY A 27 -3.53 -29.96 -5.96
C GLY A 27 -4.54 -28.97 -5.37
N THR A 28 -4.48 -28.73 -4.06
CA THR A 28 -5.36 -27.75 -3.39
C THR A 28 -4.87 -26.34 -3.71
N PRO A 29 -5.66 -25.48 -4.39
CA PRO A 29 -5.26 -24.09 -4.65
C PRO A 29 -4.99 -23.35 -3.33
N ASN A 30 -3.93 -22.55 -3.29
CA ASN A 30 -3.73 -21.61 -2.18
C ASN A 30 -4.63 -20.37 -2.36
N SER A 31 -4.83 -19.61 -1.29
CA SER A 31 -5.74 -18.46 -1.25
C SER A 31 -5.35 -17.26 -2.09
N ASN A 32 -4.12 -17.22 -2.59
CA ASN A 32 -3.61 -16.10 -3.40
C ASN A 32 -3.79 -16.36 -4.90
N LEU A 33 -4.17 -17.57 -5.30
CA LEU A 33 -4.50 -17.88 -6.68
C LEU A 33 -5.90 -17.35 -7.03
N ASN A 34 -6.07 -16.89 -8.26
CA ASN A 34 -7.39 -16.48 -8.75
C ASN A 34 -8.27 -17.72 -8.97
N ASP A 35 -9.26 -17.91 -8.11
CA ASP A 35 -10.22 -19.02 -8.14
C ASP A 35 -11.65 -18.60 -8.53
N SER A 36 -11.80 -17.37 -9.03
CA SER A 36 -13.09 -16.77 -9.40
C SER A 36 -13.89 -17.62 -10.39
N LYS A 37 -15.22 -17.58 -10.31
CA LYS A 37 -16.14 -18.37 -11.16
C LYS A 37 -17.10 -17.46 -11.93
N GLN A 38 -16.55 -16.86 -12.99
CA GLN A 38 -17.25 -15.86 -13.82
C GLN A 38 -17.76 -14.68 -12.97
N ASP A 39 -16.94 -14.26 -11.98
CA ASP A 39 -17.37 -13.24 -11.03
C ASP A 39 -17.23 -11.84 -11.64
N HIS A 40 -18.23 -11.01 -11.39
CA HIS A 40 -18.30 -9.59 -11.72
C HIS A 40 -17.85 -8.78 -10.49
N LYS A 41 -16.62 -8.27 -10.50
CA LYS A 41 -16.02 -7.58 -9.36
C LYS A 41 -16.02 -6.07 -9.57
N TYR A 42 -16.47 -5.34 -8.56
CA TYR A 42 -16.56 -3.89 -8.54
C TYR A 42 -15.69 -3.32 -7.43
N ARG A 43 -14.81 -2.38 -7.78
CA ARG A 43 -14.06 -1.56 -6.82
C ARG A 43 -14.21 -0.09 -7.17
N ALA A 44 -14.76 0.69 -6.25
CA ALA A 44 -14.90 2.13 -6.40
C ALA A 44 -14.29 2.84 -5.21
N GLN A 45 -13.50 3.88 -5.47
CA GLN A 45 -12.94 4.76 -4.45
C GLN A 45 -13.22 6.21 -4.82
N VAL A 46 -13.70 7.00 -3.86
CA VAL A 46 -13.92 8.45 -4.02
C VAL A 46 -13.23 9.16 -2.87
N ASN A 47 -12.35 10.08 -3.22
CA ASN A 47 -11.50 10.84 -2.33
C ASN A 47 -11.96 12.29 -2.29
N PHE A 48 -12.03 12.86 -1.09
CA PHE A 48 -12.27 14.28 -0.88
C PHE A 48 -11.12 14.85 -0.06
N SER A 49 -10.55 15.97 -0.51
CA SER A 49 -9.53 16.73 0.18
C SER A 49 -10.00 18.17 0.33
N ALA A 50 -10.18 18.64 1.56
CA ALA A 50 -10.70 19.97 1.84
C ALA A 50 -9.69 20.82 2.61
N ALA A 51 -9.46 22.06 2.18
CA ALA A 51 -8.76 23.04 3.02
C ALA A 51 -9.70 23.47 4.15
N ILE A 52 -9.26 23.27 5.41
CA ILE A 52 -10.12 23.53 6.59
C ILE A 52 -9.65 24.74 7.42
N ALA A 53 -8.37 25.11 7.28
CA ALA A 53 -7.74 26.28 7.88
C ALA A 53 -6.41 26.53 7.15
N ASP A 54 -5.77 27.67 7.45
CA ASP A 54 -4.42 27.96 6.96
C ASP A 54 -3.49 26.80 7.29
N ASN A 55 -2.75 26.32 6.28
CA ASN A 55 -1.82 25.18 6.39
C ASN A 55 -2.45 23.82 6.71
N PHE A 56 -3.78 23.70 6.81
CA PHE A 56 -4.47 22.46 7.16
C PHE A 56 -5.42 21.95 6.06
N LYS A 57 -5.27 20.68 5.71
CA LYS A 57 -6.21 19.93 4.87
C LYS A 57 -6.76 18.70 5.57
N ALA A 58 -8.04 18.43 5.43
CA ALA A 58 -8.66 17.17 5.83
C ALA A 58 -8.89 16.29 4.61
N PHE A 59 -8.65 14.98 4.75
CA PHE A 59 -8.86 14.01 3.69
C PHE A 59 -9.80 12.89 4.14
N VAL A 60 -10.71 12.47 3.26
CA VAL A 60 -11.53 11.27 3.45
C VAL A 60 -11.60 10.46 2.14
N GLN A 61 -11.48 9.13 2.25
CA GLN A 61 -11.73 8.20 1.15
C GLN A 61 -12.91 7.30 1.50
N PHE A 62 -13.89 7.24 0.60
CA PHE A 62 -14.93 6.23 0.60
C PHE A 62 -14.57 5.09 -0.34
N ASP A 63 -14.80 3.85 0.08
CA ASP A 63 -14.53 2.65 -0.70
C ASP A 63 -15.78 1.77 -0.80
N TYR A 64 -15.99 1.20 -2.00
CA TYR A 64 -16.96 0.16 -2.29
C TYR A 64 -16.24 -1.02 -2.92
N ASN A 65 -16.38 -2.20 -2.30
CA ASN A 65 -15.76 -3.45 -2.76
C ASN A 65 -16.79 -4.59 -2.71
N ALA A 66 -17.26 -5.01 -3.88
CA ALA A 66 -18.36 -5.96 -4.04
C ALA A 66 -18.10 -6.91 -5.22
N ALA A 67 -18.74 -8.08 -5.18
CA ALA A 67 -18.73 -9.02 -6.28
C ALA A 67 -20.09 -9.69 -6.48
N ASP A 68 -20.56 -9.68 -7.73
CA ASP A 68 -21.72 -10.46 -8.16
C ASP A 68 -21.22 -11.73 -8.85
N GLY A 69 -21.93 -12.84 -8.65
CA GLY A 69 -21.55 -14.11 -9.25
C GLY A 69 -22.14 -14.29 -10.64
N GLY A 70 -21.47 -15.14 -11.44
CA GLY A 70 -21.90 -15.41 -12.82
C GLY A 70 -22.18 -16.88 -13.13
N TYR A 71 -21.64 -17.83 -12.36
CA TYR A 71 -21.76 -19.25 -12.69
C TYR A 71 -21.69 -20.19 -11.48
N GLY A 72 -22.41 -21.31 -11.57
CA GLY A 72 -22.42 -22.37 -10.56
C GLY A 72 -23.06 -21.91 -9.26
N ASP A 73 -22.48 -22.30 -8.13
CA ASP A 73 -22.99 -21.96 -6.79
C ASP A 73 -23.06 -20.43 -6.53
N ASN A 74 -22.38 -19.62 -7.35
CA ASN A 74 -22.38 -18.16 -7.24
C ASN A 74 -23.48 -17.49 -8.09
N GLU A 75 -24.29 -18.21 -8.87
CA GLU A 75 -25.24 -17.59 -9.83
C GLU A 75 -26.31 -16.68 -9.19
N ILE A 76 -26.64 -16.90 -7.92
CA ILE A 76 -27.58 -16.07 -7.14
C ILE A 76 -26.89 -15.02 -6.27
N LYS A 77 -25.55 -14.99 -6.25
CA LYS A 77 -24.80 -14.03 -5.46
C LYS A 77 -24.89 -12.65 -6.12
N ASN A 78 -25.51 -11.72 -5.42
CA ASN A 78 -25.54 -10.31 -5.79
C ASN A 78 -25.27 -9.47 -4.54
N ASP A 79 -24.09 -8.84 -4.47
CA ASP A 79 -23.61 -8.19 -3.26
C ASP A 79 -24.36 -6.86 -3.02
N GLN A 80 -25.07 -6.75 -1.90
CA GLN A 80 -25.74 -5.51 -1.48
C GLN A 80 -24.92 -4.80 -0.40
N LYS A 81 -23.89 -4.05 -0.82
CA LYS A 81 -22.97 -3.33 0.08
C LYS A 81 -23.10 -1.82 -0.01
N GLY A 82 -22.74 -1.13 1.06
CA GLY A 82 -22.60 0.34 1.09
C GLY A 82 -21.14 0.78 0.92
N LEU A 83 -20.94 2.10 0.82
CA LEU A 83 -19.62 2.71 0.96
C LEU A 83 -19.16 2.66 2.42
N PHE A 84 -17.86 2.47 2.66
CA PHE A 84 -17.25 2.64 3.98
C PHE A 84 -16.11 3.66 3.96
N VAL A 85 -15.82 4.27 5.11
CA VAL A 85 -14.68 5.21 5.25
C VAL A 85 -13.38 4.42 5.36
N ARG A 86 -12.62 4.40 4.27
CA ARG A 86 -11.35 3.67 4.16
C ARG A 86 -10.17 4.46 4.69
N GLN A 87 -10.10 5.76 4.38
CA GLN A 87 -9.08 6.67 4.90
C GLN A 87 -9.73 7.93 5.49
N LEU A 88 -9.14 8.45 6.56
CA LEU A 88 -9.54 9.69 7.22
C LEU A 88 -8.34 10.26 7.98
N TYR A 89 -7.78 11.37 7.50
CA TYR A 89 -6.58 11.98 8.11
C TYR A 89 -6.54 13.50 7.93
N LEU A 90 -5.70 14.13 8.74
CA LEU A 90 -5.38 15.55 8.69
C LEU A 90 -3.95 15.73 8.17
N THR A 91 -3.75 16.73 7.32
CA THR A 91 -2.44 17.17 6.83
C THR A 91 -2.19 18.60 7.30
N TYR A 92 -1.07 18.81 7.97
CA TYR A 92 -0.49 20.13 8.24
C TYR A 92 0.72 20.32 7.32
N THR A 93 0.83 21.46 6.64
CA THR A 93 1.95 21.78 5.76
C THR A 93 2.57 23.12 6.15
N ASN A 94 3.86 23.11 6.49
CA ASN A 94 4.65 24.33 6.65
C ASN A 94 5.55 24.49 5.41
N GLU A 95 5.19 25.43 4.55
CA GLU A 95 5.89 25.71 3.29
C GLU A 95 7.29 26.29 3.52
N ASP A 96 7.49 27.07 4.59
CA ASP A 96 8.78 27.71 4.91
C ASP A 96 9.91 26.70 5.13
N VAL A 97 9.55 25.50 5.58
CA VAL A 97 10.48 24.38 5.81
C VAL A 97 10.18 23.18 4.91
N ALA A 98 9.37 23.36 3.86
CA ALA A 98 8.95 22.32 2.92
C ALA A 98 8.56 20.99 3.59
N THR A 99 7.85 21.06 4.72
CA THR A 99 7.53 19.90 5.58
C THR A 99 6.03 19.75 5.77
N SER A 100 5.54 18.52 5.64
CA SER A 100 4.15 18.17 5.95
C SER A 100 4.08 17.07 7.01
N VAL A 101 3.09 17.18 7.90
CA VAL A 101 2.74 16.18 8.91
C VAL A 101 1.34 15.65 8.59
N ILE A 102 1.21 14.34 8.45
CA ILE A 102 -0.03 13.66 8.06
C ILE A 102 -0.40 12.69 9.17
N ALA A 103 -1.53 12.91 9.83
CA ALA A 103 -1.96 12.14 10.99
C ALA A 103 -3.38 11.60 10.84
N GLY A 104 -3.56 10.31 11.09
CA GLY A 104 -4.85 9.62 11.01
C GLY A 104 -4.80 8.30 10.28
N LYS A 105 -5.97 7.81 9.86
CA LYS A 105 -6.15 6.58 9.11
C LYS A 105 -5.78 6.82 7.65
N GLN A 106 -4.69 6.23 7.18
CA GLN A 106 -4.11 6.48 5.86
C GLN A 106 -3.54 5.21 5.24
N GLN A 107 -3.58 5.11 3.91
CA GLN A 107 -2.83 4.08 3.19
C GLN A 107 -1.34 4.30 3.41
N LEU A 108 -0.60 3.25 3.76
CA LEU A 108 0.78 3.37 4.23
C LEU A 108 1.74 3.78 3.12
N ASN A 109 1.54 3.24 1.92
CA ASN A 109 2.32 3.52 0.72
C ASN A 109 3.84 3.36 0.93
N THR A 110 4.24 2.25 1.52
CA THR A 110 5.65 1.88 1.73
C THR A 110 6.14 0.94 0.62
N ILE A 111 7.44 0.68 0.55
CA ILE A 111 7.98 -0.30 -0.41
C ILE A 111 7.50 -1.74 -0.16
N TRP A 112 6.99 -2.02 1.04
CA TRP A 112 6.53 -3.34 1.49
C TRP A 112 5.00 -3.48 1.53
N THR A 113 4.29 -2.63 0.78
CA THR A 113 2.83 -2.64 0.74
C THR A 113 2.39 -2.27 -0.67
N ASP A 114 1.24 -2.77 -1.13
CA ASP A 114 0.62 -2.25 -2.36
C ASP A 114 0.40 -0.73 -2.25
N ASN A 115 0.83 0.02 -3.26
CA ASN A 115 0.68 1.47 -3.37
C ASN A 115 -0.48 1.85 -4.31
N GLY A 116 -1.18 0.86 -4.85
CA GLY A 116 -2.35 1.00 -5.70
C GLY A 116 -3.66 1.09 -4.92
N ILE A 117 -4.69 0.47 -5.48
CA ILE A 117 -6.08 0.58 -5.01
C ILE A 117 -6.30 -0.21 -3.71
N ASP A 118 -5.55 -1.29 -3.48
CA ASP A 118 -5.77 -2.22 -2.38
C ASP A 118 -4.66 -2.19 -1.34
N GLY A 119 -3.94 -1.07 -1.25
CA GLY A 119 -2.82 -0.90 -0.34
C GLY A 119 -3.19 -0.99 1.13
N LEU A 120 -2.30 -1.53 1.96
CA LEU A 120 -2.51 -1.63 3.40
C LEU A 120 -2.80 -0.25 4.03
N VAL A 121 -3.91 -0.16 4.76
CA VAL A 121 -4.28 1.03 5.54
C VAL A 121 -3.91 0.83 7.00
N GLY A 122 -3.33 1.86 7.60
CA GLY A 122 -3.07 1.92 9.04
C GLY A 122 -3.43 3.27 9.64
N THR A 123 -3.39 3.37 10.96
CA THR A 123 -3.56 4.64 11.68
C THR A 123 -2.25 5.04 12.32
N GLY A 124 -1.80 6.26 12.07
CA GLY A 124 -0.50 6.73 12.52
C GLY A 124 -0.17 8.14 12.09
N VAL A 125 1.11 8.47 12.16
CA VAL A 125 1.68 9.76 11.77
C VAL A 125 2.78 9.55 10.75
N LYS A 126 2.84 10.42 9.74
CA LYS A 126 3.90 10.51 8.74
C LYS A 126 4.36 11.94 8.61
N VAL A 127 5.67 12.15 8.65
CA VAL A 127 6.31 13.44 8.38
C VAL A 127 7.04 13.31 7.05
N VAL A 128 6.83 14.27 6.15
CA VAL A 128 7.45 14.30 4.82
C VAL A 128 8.14 15.64 4.63
N ASN A 129 9.42 15.63 4.28
CA ASN A 129 10.22 16.81 3.98
C ASN A 129 10.71 16.76 2.52
N LYS A 130 10.63 17.91 1.84
CA LYS A 130 11.11 18.10 0.46
C LYS A 130 11.99 19.36 0.34
N SER A 131 12.78 19.67 1.38
CA SER A 131 13.65 20.86 1.37
C SER A 131 14.84 20.72 0.42
N ILE A 132 15.18 19.50 0.01
CA ILE A 132 16.27 19.21 -0.93
C ILE A 132 15.64 18.86 -2.27
N ASP A 133 16.04 19.58 -3.33
CA ASP A 133 15.54 19.35 -4.68
C ASP A 133 15.78 17.91 -5.13
N GLY A 134 14.74 17.29 -5.68
CA GLY A 134 14.77 15.90 -6.13
C GLY A 134 14.80 14.87 -5.00
N LEU A 135 14.78 15.26 -3.72
CA LEU A 135 14.81 14.33 -2.59
C LEU A 135 13.59 14.50 -1.67
N THR A 136 12.85 13.41 -1.47
CA THR A 136 11.82 13.30 -0.45
C THR A 136 12.34 12.48 0.73
N LEU A 137 12.36 13.08 1.92
CA LEU A 137 12.64 12.40 3.18
C LEU A 137 11.33 12.16 3.93
N ALA A 138 11.13 10.96 4.46
CA ALA A 138 9.96 10.64 5.26
C ALA A 138 10.33 9.89 6.54
N ALA A 139 9.56 10.14 7.59
CA ALA A 139 9.56 9.33 8.81
C ALA A 139 8.11 9.00 9.19
N PHE A 140 7.84 7.80 9.68
CA PHE A 140 6.48 7.36 9.98
C PHE A 140 6.41 6.45 11.21
N ALA A 141 5.26 6.47 11.86
CA ALA A 141 4.91 5.61 12.98
C ALA A 141 3.44 5.18 12.85
N VAL A 142 3.17 3.89 12.93
CA VAL A 142 1.85 3.28 12.73
C VAL A 142 1.51 2.40 13.94
N ASP A 143 0.35 2.65 14.54
CA ASP A 143 -0.10 2.02 15.78
C ASP A 143 -1.17 0.95 15.54
N SER A 144 -1.89 1.01 14.42
CA SER A 144 -2.90 0.00 14.08
C SER A 144 -3.05 -0.19 12.57
N PHE A 145 -3.51 -1.37 12.18
CA PHE A 145 -3.62 -1.81 10.79
C PHE A 145 -5.03 -2.30 10.46
N MET A 146 -5.55 -1.98 9.27
CA MET A 146 -6.86 -2.42 8.78
C MET A 146 -6.80 -3.87 8.27
N LYS A 147 -6.36 -4.80 9.12
CA LYS A 147 -6.10 -6.20 8.74
C LYS A 147 -7.29 -6.92 8.10
N LYS A 148 -8.52 -6.61 8.54
CA LYS A 148 -9.73 -7.29 8.08
C LYS A 148 -10.02 -7.09 6.59
N GLU A 149 -9.56 -5.97 6.02
CA GLU A 149 -9.65 -5.73 4.58
C GLU A 149 -8.65 -6.61 3.81
N GLN A 150 -7.53 -6.96 4.44
CA GLN A 150 -6.32 -7.51 3.83
C GLN A 150 -6.00 -8.94 4.30
N ILE A 151 -6.98 -9.71 4.81
CA ILE A 151 -6.72 -10.96 5.56
C ILE A 151 -5.87 -11.95 4.76
N SER A 152 -6.20 -12.16 3.48
CA SER A 152 -5.48 -13.11 2.62
C SER A 152 -4.07 -12.62 2.26
N ASP A 153 -3.90 -11.31 2.14
CA ASP A 153 -2.64 -10.71 1.73
C ASP A 153 -1.69 -10.61 2.94
N LEU A 154 -2.16 -10.11 4.08
CA LEU A 154 -1.38 -9.86 5.29
C LEU A 154 -0.98 -11.12 6.09
N VAL A 155 -1.82 -12.16 6.12
CA VAL A 155 -1.62 -13.32 7.04
C VAL A 155 -1.48 -14.66 6.29
N GLY A 156 -1.82 -14.71 5.00
CA GLY A 156 -1.98 -15.96 4.26
C GLY A 156 -3.17 -16.79 4.80
N ALA A 157 -4.04 -17.32 3.94
CA ALA A 157 -5.28 -17.95 4.44
C ALA A 157 -5.08 -19.27 5.19
N ASN A 158 -3.87 -19.84 5.16
CA ASN A 158 -3.47 -20.91 6.08
C ASN A 158 -2.47 -20.31 7.07
N ARG A 159 -2.80 -20.35 8.36
CA ARG A 159 -1.96 -19.98 9.53
C ARG A 159 -0.62 -20.75 9.61
N SER A 160 -0.21 -21.41 8.54
CA SER A 160 0.93 -22.32 8.43
C SER A 160 2.09 -21.72 7.62
N ALA A 161 1.88 -20.65 6.84
CA ALA A 161 2.98 -20.02 6.08
C ALA A 161 3.78 -19.03 6.95
N PHE A 162 3.12 -18.26 7.80
CA PHE A 162 3.75 -17.38 8.79
C PHE A 162 2.75 -17.14 9.94
N ASN A 163 2.97 -17.74 11.11
CA ASN A 163 2.10 -17.54 12.28
C ASN A 163 2.66 -16.42 13.14
N VAL A 164 1.94 -15.29 13.18
CA VAL A 164 2.28 -14.13 14.02
C VAL A 164 1.21 -13.99 15.08
N ASP A 165 1.55 -14.33 16.32
CA ASP A 165 0.58 -14.36 17.43
C ASP A 165 0.17 -12.94 17.87
N SER A 166 1.08 -11.98 17.75
CA SER A 166 0.84 -10.55 17.97
C SER A 166 1.71 -9.70 17.05
N ILE A 167 1.21 -8.52 16.65
CA ILE A 167 2.03 -7.51 15.97
C ILE A 167 2.05 -6.26 16.83
N GLY A 168 3.21 -5.62 16.90
CA GLY A 168 3.34 -4.31 17.51
C GLY A 168 3.25 -3.17 16.50
N ASN A 169 3.75 -2.02 16.92
CA ASN A 169 3.78 -0.79 16.14
C ASN A 169 4.88 -0.84 15.08
N LEU A 170 4.67 -0.13 13.96
CA LEU A 170 5.63 -0.02 12.87
C LEU A 170 6.22 1.39 12.85
N TYR A 171 7.54 1.49 12.91
CA TYR A 171 8.28 2.74 12.83
C TYR A 171 9.24 2.68 11.66
N GLY A 172 9.40 3.76 10.90
CA GLY A 172 10.33 3.73 9.79
C GLY A 172 10.66 5.08 9.21
N ALA A 173 11.57 5.06 8.24
CA ALA A 173 12.01 6.21 7.49
C ALA A 173 12.32 5.82 6.05
N ALA A 174 12.25 6.81 5.16
CA ALA A 174 12.54 6.66 3.74
C ALA A 174 13.29 7.86 3.19
N ALA A 175 14.17 7.60 2.23
CA ALA A 175 14.77 8.61 1.37
C ALA A 175 14.50 8.21 -0.09
N ILE A 176 13.74 9.03 -0.81
CA ILE A 176 13.25 8.76 -2.17
C ILE A 176 13.73 9.88 -3.07
N GLY A 177 14.63 9.55 -3.99
CA GLY A 177 15.19 10.47 -4.96
C GLY A 177 14.48 10.41 -6.31
N SER A 178 14.49 11.53 -7.02
CA SER A 178 14.14 11.62 -8.44
C SER A 178 14.97 12.76 -9.05
N TYR A 179 15.95 12.38 -9.88
CA TYR A 179 16.93 13.31 -10.42
C TYR A 179 17.04 13.16 -11.93
N ASP A 180 17.00 14.27 -12.64
CA ASP A 180 17.28 14.30 -14.07
C ASP A 180 18.80 14.36 -14.27
N ILE A 181 19.40 13.24 -14.70
CA ILE A 181 20.85 13.10 -14.87
C ILE A 181 21.17 12.41 -16.19
N ALA A 182 22.26 12.82 -16.84
CA ALA A 182 22.78 12.19 -18.06
C ALA A 182 21.71 11.90 -19.14
N GLY A 183 20.70 12.80 -19.22
CA GLY A 183 19.50 12.72 -20.06
C GLY A 183 18.71 11.42 -19.92
N GLY A 184 18.52 11.07 -18.66
CA GLY A 184 17.48 10.19 -18.17
C GLY A 184 17.02 10.66 -16.80
N GLN A 185 16.16 9.86 -16.20
CA GLN A 185 15.69 10.06 -14.83
C GLN A 185 16.21 8.93 -13.95
N PHE A 186 16.88 9.28 -12.86
CA PHE A 186 17.40 8.37 -11.85
C PHE A 186 16.57 8.46 -10.57
N ASN A 187 16.01 7.34 -10.13
CA ASN A 187 15.14 7.27 -8.96
C ASN A 187 15.67 6.26 -7.92
N PRO A 188 16.59 6.67 -7.02
CA PRO A 188 17.04 5.83 -5.91
C PRO A 188 16.08 5.90 -4.73
N GLN A 189 15.91 4.78 -4.02
CA GLN A 189 15.08 4.68 -2.82
C GLN A 189 15.81 3.89 -1.74
N LEU A 190 15.78 4.41 -0.51
CA LEU A 190 16.22 3.72 0.70
C LEU A 190 15.09 3.72 1.71
N TRP A 191 14.76 2.54 2.24
CA TRP A 191 13.70 2.35 3.23
C TRP A 191 14.23 1.55 4.42
N LEU A 192 13.88 1.99 5.62
CA LEU A 192 14.16 1.30 6.87
C LEU A 192 12.89 1.28 7.70
N ALA A 193 12.53 0.13 8.27
CA ALA A 193 11.41 0.05 9.19
C ALA A 193 11.62 -1.01 10.27
N TYR A 194 11.32 -0.66 11.51
CA TYR A 194 11.21 -1.58 12.62
C TYR A 194 9.73 -1.85 12.89
N TRP A 195 9.32 -3.10 12.71
CA TRP A 195 8.00 -3.56 13.09
C TRP A 195 8.13 -4.40 14.35
N ASP A 196 7.70 -3.82 15.46
CA ASP A 196 7.78 -4.44 16.79
C ASP A 196 7.13 -5.83 16.79
N GLN A 197 7.82 -6.79 17.41
CA GLN A 197 7.46 -8.23 17.47
C GLN A 197 7.47 -8.96 16.11
N VAL A 198 7.98 -8.33 15.05
CA VAL A 198 8.05 -8.91 13.72
C VAL A 198 9.48 -8.91 13.21
N ALA A 199 10.00 -7.78 12.75
CA ALA A 199 11.32 -7.69 12.17
C ALA A 199 11.78 -6.24 11.99
N PHE A 200 13.09 -6.08 11.86
CA PHE A 200 13.70 -4.91 11.24
C PHE A 200 13.89 -5.14 9.74
N PHE A 201 13.23 -4.32 8.92
CA PHE A 201 13.27 -4.33 7.46
C PHE A 201 14.18 -3.24 6.93
N TYR A 202 14.88 -3.56 5.84
CA TYR A 202 15.71 -2.63 5.08
C TYR A 202 15.62 -2.93 3.59
N ALA A 203 15.46 -1.89 2.78
CA ALA A 203 15.35 -2.02 1.34
C ALA A 203 16.12 -0.91 0.62
N LEU A 204 16.79 -1.28 -0.46
CA LEU A 204 17.43 -0.39 -1.42
C LEU A 204 16.88 -0.70 -2.80
N ASP A 205 16.39 0.31 -3.49
CA ASP A 205 15.89 0.22 -4.86
C ASP A 205 16.49 1.35 -5.68
N ALA A 206 16.81 1.10 -6.95
CA ALA A 206 17.27 2.14 -7.84
C ALA A 206 16.85 1.84 -9.28
N SER A 207 16.23 2.83 -9.93
CA SER A 207 15.90 2.78 -11.35
C SER A 207 16.53 3.92 -12.14
N TYR A 208 16.89 3.65 -13.40
CA TYR A 208 17.33 4.64 -14.37
C TYR A 208 16.57 4.45 -15.68
N SER A 209 15.95 5.52 -16.18
CA SER A 209 15.20 5.54 -17.45
C SER A 209 15.76 6.59 -18.38
N THR A 210 16.07 6.23 -19.63
CA THR A 210 16.64 7.15 -20.63
C THR A 210 15.58 7.97 -21.35
N THR A 211 15.92 9.22 -21.71
CA THR A 211 15.06 10.13 -22.49
C THR A 211 15.75 10.78 -23.70
N ILE A 212 17.07 10.56 -23.89
CA ILE A 212 17.88 11.23 -24.94
C ILE A 212 17.69 10.66 -26.35
N PHE A 213 17.47 9.35 -26.50
CA PHE A 213 17.55 8.74 -27.82
C PHE A 213 16.22 8.93 -28.56
N ASP A 214 16.25 9.66 -29.67
CA ASP A 214 15.12 9.80 -30.61
C ASP A 214 14.65 8.39 -31.05
N GLY A 215 13.67 7.85 -30.32
CA GLY A 215 13.01 6.58 -30.59
C GLY A 215 13.41 5.35 -29.77
N ILE A 216 14.41 5.39 -28.88
CA ILE A 216 14.80 4.22 -28.04
C ILE A 216 14.91 4.60 -26.55
N ASN A 217 13.87 4.29 -25.78
CA ASN A 217 13.90 4.41 -24.33
C ASN A 217 14.13 3.04 -23.70
N TRP A 218 15.05 2.95 -22.75
CA TRP A 218 15.23 1.78 -21.90
C TRP A 218 15.25 2.18 -20.42
N THR A 219 14.79 1.25 -19.59
CA THR A 219 14.81 1.35 -18.13
C THR A 219 15.58 0.16 -17.56
N LEU A 220 16.46 0.44 -16.60
CA LEU A 220 17.09 -0.57 -15.76
C LEU A 220 16.70 -0.29 -14.31
N GLU A 221 16.29 -1.33 -13.60
CA GLU A 221 15.88 -1.25 -12.20
C GLU A 221 16.47 -2.44 -11.43
N GLY A 222 16.94 -2.17 -10.22
CA GLY A 222 17.49 -3.18 -9.34
C GLY A 222 17.11 -2.90 -7.90
N ALA A 223 16.65 -3.93 -7.20
CA ALA A 223 16.20 -3.85 -5.82
C ALA A 223 16.84 -4.94 -4.96
N TYR A 224 17.09 -4.60 -3.69
CA TYR A 224 17.46 -5.52 -2.64
C TYR A 224 16.61 -5.24 -1.40
N LEU A 225 15.84 -6.24 -0.96
CA LEU A 225 15.00 -6.19 0.22
C LEU A 225 15.48 -7.27 1.20
N GLY A 226 15.70 -6.89 2.44
CA GLY A 226 16.09 -7.81 3.51
C GLY A 226 15.44 -7.45 4.84
N ASN A 227 15.49 -8.39 5.76
CA ASN A 227 14.99 -8.21 7.11
C ASN A 227 15.79 -9.03 8.13
N SER A 228 15.75 -8.61 9.39
CA SER A 228 16.25 -9.35 10.55
C SER A 228 15.11 -9.53 11.54
N LEU A 229 14.80 -10.78 11.90
CA LEU A 229 13.65 -11.11 12.75
C LEU A 229 13.83 -10.56 14.17
N ASP A 230 12.73 -10.16 14.79
CA ASP A 230 12.70 -9.85 16.21
C ASP A 230 12.82 -11.13 17.05
N SER A 231 13.36 -11.01 18.26
CA SER A 231 13.56 -12.11 19.22
C SER A 231 12.30 -12.92 19.53
N GLU A 232 11.12 -12.31 19.43
CA GLU A 232 9.83 -13.00 19.62
C GLU A 232 9.57 -14.07 18.54
N LEU A 233 10.12 -13.87 17.33
CA LEU A 233 10.03 -14.82 16.21
C LEU A 233 11.30 -15.68 16.04
N ASP A 234 12.36 -15.42 16.82
CA ASP A 234 13.63 -16.19 16.79
C ASP A 234 13.56 -17.50 17.59
N ASN A 235 12.38 -17.89 18.08
CA ASN A 235 12.15 -19.18 18.71
C ASN A 235 12.09 -20.30 17.64
N PRO A 236 12.84 -21.42 17.77
CA PRO A 236 12.95 -22.48 16.75
C PRO A 236 11.66 -23.15 16.27
N GLN A 237 10.49 -22.82 16.83
CA GLN A 237 9.18 -23.21 16.29
C GLN A 237 8.73 -22.38 15.08
N HIS A 238 9.37 -21.23 14.81
CA HIS A 238 9.04 -20.30 13.71
C HIS A 238 10.12 -20.26 12.62
N ALA A 239 11.05 -21.22 12.62
CA ALA A 239 12.31 -21.25 11.85
C ALA A 239 12.19 -21.40 10.31
N ASN A 240 11.05 -21.09 9.72
CA ASN A 240 10.84 -21.11 8.27
C ASN A 240 10.08 -19.85 7.84
N GLY A 241 10.79 -18.76 7.61
CA GLY A 241 10.16 -17.53 7.13
C GLY A 241 11.15 -16.51 6.63
N ASN A 242 11.52 -16.61 5.35
CA ASN A 242 11.96 -15.43 4.63
C ASN A 242 10.78 -14.44 4.59
N LEU A 243 10.78 -13.45 5.48
CA LEU A 243 9.76 -12.43 5.54
C LEU A 243 10.09 -11.33 4.53
N PHE A 244 9.75 -11.56 3.26
CA PHE A 244 9.66 -10.49 2.28
C PHE A 244 8.28 -9.87 2.45
N ALA A 245 8.24 -8.65 2.99
CA ALA A 245 6.98 -7.99 3.27
C ALA A 245 6.22 -7.61 1.98
N LEU A 246 4.92 -7.92 2.06
CA LEU A 246 3.73 -7.74 1.18
C LEU A 246 3.87 -7.02 -0.16
#